data_AF-A0A1C4XFH2-F1
#
_entry.id   AF-A0A1C4XFH2-F1
#
_cell.length_a   1.000
_cell.length_b   1.000
_cell.length_c   1.000
_cell.angle_alpha   90.00
_cell.angle_beta   90.00
_cell.angle_gamma   90.00
#
_symmetry.space_group_name_H-M   'P 1'
#
loop_
_entity.id
_entity.type
_entity.pdbx_description
1 polymer ?
#
loop_
_entity_poly.entity_id
_entity_poly.type
_entity_poly.pdbx_seq_one_letter_code
_entity_poly.pdbx_strand_id
1 'polypeptide(L)'
;MFLSRVARVLTLGILLAVPGVVSFAGTAAADESCASTTHTASVVRDNFDAVETAVVDSMDGVFNRNDLAAIANDTGRVHASAEVRAAARCLLLDGRLFDQIDGGQPGGNLDGLIGRGNLDVYVQARLCPTPTYSGTVIRDNFDAVETAMVDSRDGLLGRDDLFAIANDSGRIHPPVYVRDAARCLLNDTELFDQIDGVQTRGALDGLIDRNDLNRFIWLRTLGCPGCP
;
A
#
# COMPACT_ATOMS: atom_id res chain seq x y z
N MET A 1 -33.75 -78.88 -9.63
CA MET A 1 -35.12 -78.32 -9.68
C MET A 1 -35.38 -77.75 -8.29
N PHE A 2 -35.61 -76.47 -8.02
CA PHE A 2 -36.09 -75.33 -8.80
C PHE A 2 -35.37 -74.03 -8.37
N LEU A 3 -35.54 -73.00 -9.22
CA LEU A 3 -34.91 -71.69 -9.28
C LEU A 3 -35.22 -70.70 -8.14
N SER A 4 -34.27 -69.77 -7.95
CA SER A 4 -34.42 -68.30 -7.82
C SER A 4 -35.21 -67.70 -6.64
N ARG A 5 -34.58 -66.76 -5.93
CA ARG A 5 -34.87 -65.31 -6.06
C ARG A 5 -33.93 -64.46 -5.21
N VAL A 6 -33.22 -63.56 -5.90
CA VAL A 6 -32.51 -62.41 -5.32
C VAL A 6 -33.55 -61.36 -4.96
N ALA A 7 -33.53 -60.87 -3.72
CA ALA A 7 -34.22 -59.64 -3.33
C ALA A 7 -33.25 -58.80 -2.48
N ARG A 8 -32.73 -57.73 -3.10
CA ARG A 8 -31.97 -56.66 -2.44
C ARG A 8 -32.91 -55.90 -1.51
N VAL A 9 -32.56 -55.80 -0.24
CA VAL A 9 -33.21 -54.90 0.71
C VAL A 9 -32.57 -53.52 0.56
N LEU A 10 -33.41 -52.53 0.22
CA LEU A 10 -33.07 -51.10 0.24
C LEU A 10 -32.84 -50.65 1.68
N THR A 11 -31.62 -50.28 2.02
CA THR A 11 -31.33 -49.52 3.24
C THR A 11 -31.56 -48.04 2.95
N LEU A 12 -32.72 -47.53 3.37
CA LEU A 12 -33.05 -46.12 3.35
C LEU A 12 -32.30 -45.43 4.51
N GLY A 13 -31.07 -44.95 4.24
CA GLY A 13 -30.30 -44.15 5.16
C GLY A 13 -30.79 -42.70 5.15
N ILE A 14 -31.47 -42.30 6.23
CA ILE A 14 -31.87 -40.91 6.49
C ILE A 14 -30.58 -40.09 6.71
N LEU A 15 -30.23 -39.25 5.74
CA LEU A 15 -29.13 -38.29 5.84
C LEU A 15 -29.63 -37.07 6.63
N LEU A 16 -29.26 -37.00 7.92
CA LEU A 16 -29.43 -35.79 8.72
C LEU A 16 -28.38 -34.77 8.28
N ALA A 17 -28.81 -33.72 7.60
CA ALA A 17 -27.98 -32.55 7.34
C ALA A 17 -27.74 -31.80 8.65
N VAL A 18 -26.49 -31.77 9.12
CA VAL A 18 -26.05 -30.84 10.16
C VAL A 18 -25.58 -29.56 9.45
N PRO A 19 -26.21 -28.40 9.68
CA PRO A 19 -25.71 -27.14 9.15
C PRO A 19 -24.55 -26.63 10.00
N GLY A 20 -23.50 -26.15 9.35
CA GLY A 20 -22.57 -25.20 9.94
C GLY A 20 -21.33 -25.81 10.58
N VAL A 21 -20.33 -26.11 9.75
CA VAL A 21 -18.97 -25.67 10.06
C VAL A 21 -18.49 -24.91 8.84
N VAL A 22 -18.62 -23.59 8.91
CA VAL A 22 -17.94 -22.68 7.99
C VAL A 22 -16.46 -22.85 8.31
N SER A 23 -15.70 -23.49 7.42
CA SER A 23 -14.25 -23.42 7.48
C SER A 23 -13.86 -21.97 7.21
N PHE A 24 -13.57 -21.21 8.26
CA PHE A 24 -12.90 -19.92 8.14
C PHE A 24 -11.44 -20.16 7.76
N ALA A 25 -11.18 -20.36 6.46
CA ALA A 25 -9.87 -20.09 5.89
C ALA A 25 -9.72 -18.56 5.84
N GLY A 26 -9.30 -17.96 6.95
CA GLY A 26 -9.28 -16.50 7.09
C GLY A 26 -8.44 -16.01 8.25
N THR A 27 -7.23 -16.53 8.43
CA THR A 27 -6.33 -16.05 9.50
C THR A 27 -4.85 -15.95 9.10
N ALA A 28 -4.47 -16.23 7.85
CA ALA A 28 -3.07 -16.07 7.40
C ALA A 28 -2.78 -14.67 6.81
N ALA A 29 -3.78 -13.92 6.35
CA ALA A 29 -3.56 -12.64 5.65
C ALA A 29 -3.36 -11.43 6.59
N ALA A 30 -3.71 -11.54 7.87
CA ALA A 30 -3.62 -10.42 8.82
C ALA A 30 -2.26 -10.30 9.51
N ASP A 31 -1.50 -11.40 9.61
CA ASP A 31 -0.20 -11.43 10.32
C ASP A 31 0.94 -10.91 9.43
N GLU A 32 0.82 -11.07 8.11
CA GLU A 32 1.76 -10.52 7.12
C GLU A 32 1.49 -9.02 6.83
N SER A 33 0.29 -8.51 7.14
CA SER A 33 -0.13 -7.14 6.78
C SER A 33 0.48 -6.04 7.65
N CYS A 34 1.03 -6.37 8.83
CA CYS A 34 1.70 -5.39 9.70
C CYS A 34 3.21 -5.33 9.50
N ALA A 35 3.78 -6.11 8.57
CA ALA A 35 5.22 -6.21 8.37
C ALA A 35 5.87 -4.91 7.86
N SER A 36 5.10 -4.00 7.26
CA SER A 36 5.59 -2.69 6.81
C SER A 36 4.87 -1.56 7.57
N THR A 37 5.57 -0.98 8.55
CA THR A 37 5.07 0.16 9.32
C THR A 37 4.85 1.40 8.44
N THR A 38 5.67 1.57 7.41
CA THR A 38 5.55 2.69 6.45
C THR A 38 4.32 2.52 5.59
N HIS A 39 4.08 1.32 5.06
CA HIS A 39 2.86 1.03 4.30
C HIS A 39 1.61 1.22 5.18
N THR A 40 1.64 0.74 6.43
CA THR A 40 0.56 0.94 7.40
C THR A 40 0.25 2.43 7.59
N ALA A 41 1.28 3.25 7.84
CA ALA A 41 1.13 4.70 7.99
C ALA A 41 0.64 5.37 6.69
N SER A 42 1.14 4.96 5.52
CA SER A 42 0.68 5.47 4.22
C SER A 42 -0.78 5.16 3.95
N VAL A 43 -1.26 3.94 4.23
CA VAL A 43 -2.67 3.58 4.07
C VAL A 43 -3.56 4.45 4.95
N VAL A 44 -3.18 4.64 6.22
CA VAL A 44 -3.93 5.50 7.16
C VAL A 44 -3.91 6.96 6.69
N ARG A 45 -2.77 7.48 6.24
CA ARG A 45 -2.65 8.83 5.68
C ARG A 45 -3.55 9.04 4.47
N ASP A 46 -3.49 8.12 3.51
CA ASP A 46 -4.24 8.24 2.27
C ASP A 46 -5.77 8.12 2.50
N ASN A 47 -6.19 7.63 3.68
CA ASN A 47 -7.58 7.51 4.09
C ASN A 47 -7.88 8.33 5.36
N PHE A 48 -7.13 9.40 5.61
CA PHE A 48 -7.17 10.14 6.88
C PHE A 48 -8.59 10.59 7.25
N ASP A 49 -9.34 11.21 6.32
CA ASP A 49 -10.69 11.72 6.58
C ASP A 49 -11.64 10.61 7.04
N ALA A 50 -11.52 9.42 6.46
CA ALA A 50 -12.32 8.26 6.85
C ALA A 50 -11.98 7.79 8.27
N VAL A 51 -10.70 7.85 8.64
CA VAL A 51 -10.24 7.47 9.98
C VAL A 51 -10.66 8.50 11.01
N GLU A 52 -10.39 9.77 10.78
CA GLU A 52 -10.76 10.90 11.64
C GLU A 52 -12.27 10.92 11.95
N THR A 53 -13.11 10.71 10.94
CA THR A 53 -14.57 10.78 11.11
C THR A 53 -15.22 9.47 11.59
N ALA A 54 -14.42 8.46 11.96
CA ALA A 54 -14.90 7.11 12.22
C ALA A 54 -15.85 7.02 13.43
N VAL A 55 -15.57 7.76 14.51
CA VAL A 55 -16.42 7.79 15.72
C VAL A 55 -17.25 9.06 15.77
N VAL A 56 -16.63 10.22 15.53
CA VAL A 56 -17.26 11.53 15.60
C VAL A 56 -17.30 12.15 14.21
N ASP A 57 -18.41 12.80 13.86
CA ASP A 57 -18.59 13.50 12.58
C ASP A 57 -18.02 14.92 12.65
N SER A 58 -16.73 15.02 13.01
CA SER A 58 -15.99 16.27 13.12
C SER A 58 -14.62 16.08 12.52
N MET A 59 -14.29 16.90 11.53
CA MET A 59 -12.93 17.00 10.99
C MET A 59 -12.15 18.05 11.79
N ASP A 60 -11.54 17.64 12.89
CA ASP A 60 -10.73 18.50 13.77
C ASP A 60 -9.22 18.46 13.48
N GLY A 61 -8.83 17.73 12.44
CA GLY A 61 -7.48 17.56 11.92
C GLY A 61 -6.70 16.41 12.55
N VAL A 62 -7.31 15.60 13.42
CA VAL A 62 -6.64 14.54 14.19
C VAL A 62 -7.50 13.29 14.35
N PHE A 63 -6.88 12.15 14.63
CA PHE A 63 -7.58 10.95 15.10
C PHE A 63 -6.86 10.34 16.30
N ASN A 64 -7.58 9.54 17.08
CA ASN A 64 -7.04 8.82 18.21
C ASN A 64 -7.26 7.30 18.09
N ARG A 65 -6.92 6.55 19.14
CA ARG A 65 -7.06 5.08 19.16
C ARG A 65 -8.51 4.59 19.07
N ASN A 66 -9.48 5.37 19.54
CA ASN A 66 -10.91 5.01 19.41
C ASN A 66 -11.36 5.07 17.95
N ASP A 67 -10.90 6.07 17.20
CA ASP A 67 -11.17 6.20 15.77
C ASP A 67 -10.59 5.02 14.97
N LEU A 68 -9.33 4.68 15.24
CA LEU A 68 -8.71 3.48 14.69
C LEU A 68 -9.47 2.20 15.07
N ALA A 69 -9.94 2.08 16.31
CA ALA A 69 -10.68 0.91 16.77
C ALA A 69 -12.03 0.78 16.06
N ALA A 70 -12.70 1.91 15.80
CA ALA A 70 -13.95 1.95 15.06
C ALA A 70 -13.78 1.50 13.60
N ILE A 71 -12.70 1.94 12.94
CA ILE A 71 -12.31 1.45 11.61
C ILE A 71 -11.95 -0.03 11.65
N ALA A 72 -11.03 -0.43 12.52
CA ALA A 72 -10.52 -1.80 12.64
C ALA A 72 -11.63 -2.84 12.85
N ASN A 73 -12.65 -2.49 13.63
CA ASN A 73 -13.79 -3.36 13.94
C ASN A 73 -14.98 -3.16 13.01
N ASP A 74 -14.92 -2.19 12.09
CA ASP A 74 -16.04 -1.83 11.21
C ASP A 74 -17.32 -1.48 12.01
N THR A 75 -17.13 -0.83 13.15
CA THR A 75 -18.19 -0.43 14.09
C THR A 75 -18.42 1.09 14.09
N GLY A 76 -17.62 1.83 13.31
CA GLY A 76 -17.73 3.27 13.16
C GLY A 76 -18.85 3.69 12.22
N ARG A 77 -18.89 4.99 11.94
CA ARG A 77 -19.83 5.62 10.98
C ARG A 77 -19.40 5.40 9.53
N VAL A 78 -18.13 5.09 9.32
CA VAL A 78 -17.51 4.90 8.00
C VAL A 78 -17.19 3.42 7.79
N HIS A 79 -17.63 2.85 6.68
CA HIS A 79 -17.25 1.51 6.25
C HIS A 79 -16.00 1.57 5.40
N ALA A 80 -14.86 1.21 6.02
CA ALA A 80 -13.56 1.25 5.37
C ALA A 80 -13.24 -0.04 4.60
N SER A 81 -12.35 0.07 3.61
CA SER A 81 -11.87 -1.08 2.84
C SER A 81 -11.15 -2.10 3.75
N ALA A 82 -10.99 -3.35 3.28
CA ALA A 82 -10.25 -4.37 4.04
C ALA A 82 -8.81 -3.93 4.35
N GLU A 83 -8.16 -3.23 3.43
CA GLU A 83 -6.80 -2.70 3.59
C GLU A 83 -6.73 -1.62 4.69
N VAL A 84 -7.66 -0.67 4.69
CA VAL A 84 -7.71 0.39 5.72
C VAL A 84 -8.00 -0.19 7.10
N ARG A 85 -8.90 -1.18 7.19
CA ARG A 85 -9.17 -1.90 8.44
C ARG A 85 -7.95 -2.68 8.94
N ALA A 86 -7.20 -3.31 8.04
CA ALA A 86 -5.96 -4.00 8.38
C ALA A 86 -4.89 -3.02 8.89
N ALA A 87 -4.69 -1.89 8.21
CA ALA A 87 -3.75 -0.86 8.65
C ALA A 87 -4.12 -0.27 10.02
N ALA A 88 -5.41 0.00 10.26
CA ALA A 88 -5.89 0.46 11.57
C ALA A 88 -5.61 -0.57 12.68
N ARG A 89 -5.81 -1.88 12.41
CA ARG A 89 -5.46 -2.95 13.34
C ARG A 89 -3.96 -2.99 13.63
N CYS A 90 -3.12 -2.89 12.60
CA CYS A 90 -1.67 -2.86 12.78
C CYS A 90 -1.23 -1.70 13.66
N LEU A 91 -1.78 -0.51 13.43
CA LEU A 91 -1.45 0.68 14.21
C LEU A 91 -1.94 0.62 15.66
N LEU A 92 -3.03 -0.11 15.93
CA LEU A 92 -3.50 -0.38 17.30
C LEU A 92 -2.66 -1.42 18.03
N LEU A 93 -2.28 -2.49 17.32
CA LEU A 93 -1.49 -3.60 17.88
C LEU A 93 -0.07 -3.16 18.21
N ASP A 94 0.55 -2.35 17.34
CA ASP A 94 1.87 -1.79 17.57
C ASP A 94 1.78 -0.41 18.23
N GLY A 95 1.69 -0.41 19.56
CA GLY A 95 1.72 0.82 20.35
C GLY A 95 2.95 1.69 20.10
N ARG A 96 4.10 1.09 19.78
CA ARG A 96 5.33 1.84 19.49
C ARG A 96 5.25 2.55 18.14
N LEU A 97 4.64 1.92 17.13
CA LEU A 97 4.40 2.57 15.84
C LEU A 97 3.48 3.78 16.02
N PHE A 98 2.38 3.63 16.76
CA PHE A 98 1.49 4.75 17.05
C PHE A 98 2.25 5.90 17.71
N ASP A 99 3.00 5.63 18.78
CA ASP A 99 3.73 6.65 19.52
C ASP A 99 4.85 7.30 18.66
N GLN A 100 5.48 6.55 17.75
CA GLN A 100 6.45 7.10 16.80
C GLN A 100 5.83 8.06 15.78
N ILE A 101 4.58 7.82 15.38
CA ILE A 101 3.85 8.71 14.48
C ILE A 101 3.38 9.94 15.27
N ASP A 102 2.70 9.74 16.39
CA ASP A 102 2.22 10.78 17.32
C ASP A 102 3.34 11.79 17.67
N GLY A 103 4.48 11.32 18.16
CA GLY A 103 5.62 12.17 18.50
C GLY A 103 6.51 12.57 17.31
N GLY A 104 6.16 12.20 16.07
CA GLY A 104 7.06 12.22 14.92
C GLY A 104 7.41 13.62 14.38
N GLN A 105 6.61 14.65 14.67
CA GLN A 105 6.90 16.00 14.20
C GLN A 105 7.87 16.76 15.11
N PRO A 106 8.72 17.67 14.57
CA PRO A 106 9.50 18.59 15.40
C PRO A 106 8.59 19.42 16.33
N GLY A 107 8.74 19.24 17.64
CA GLY A 107 7.88 19.86 18.65
C GLY A 107 6.57 19.11 18.95
N GLY A 108 6.38 17.92 18.38
CA GLY A 108 5.26 17.02 18.70
C GLY A 108 5.38 16.47 20.12
N ASN A 109 4.23 16.34 20.79
CA ASN A 109 4.10 15.67 22.08
C ASN A 109 3.41 14.33 21.85
N LEU A 110 3.67 13.35 22.72
CA LEU A 110 2.90 12.11 22.76
C LEU A 110 1.55 12.38 23.46
N ASP A 111 0.64 13.04 22.75
CA ASP A 111 -0.66 13.46 23.31
C ASP A 111 -1.80 12.47 22.97
N GLY A 112 -1.48 11.41 22.22
CA GLY A 112 -2.42 10.39 21.81
C GLY A 112 -3.23 10.76 20.57
N LEU A 113 -2.89 11.85 19.89
CA LEU A 113 -3.57 12.36 18.71
C LEU A 113 -2.61 12.34 17.50
N ILE A 114 -3.05 11.71 16.42
CA ILE A 114 -2.31 11.68 15.16
C ILE A 114 -3.02 12.60 14.17
N GLY A 115 -2.35 13.69 13.80
CA GLY A 115 -2.75 14.55 12.69
C GLY A 115 -2.11 14.14 11.35
N ARG A 116 -2.55 14.78 10.26
CA ARG A 116 -1.99 14.58 8.92
C ARG A 116 -0.48 14.81 8.89
N GLY A 117 -0.03 15.88 9.55
CA GLY A 117 1.38 16.24 9.62
C GLY A 117 2.24 15.16 10.29
N ASN A 118 1.73 14.48 11.32
CA ASN A 118 2.43 13.38 11.99
C ASN A 118 2.69 12.23 11.02
N LEU A 119 1.67 11.84 10.26
CA LEU A 119 1.76 10.81 9.24
C LEU A 119 2.66 11.23 8.09
N ASP A 120 2.56 12.47 7.61
CA ASP A 120 3.39 12.99 6.53
C ASP A 120 4.88 12.93 6.91
N VAL A 121 5.25 13.40 8.10
CA VAL A 121 6.64 13.34 8.55
C VAL A 121 7.11 11.89 8.71
N TYR A 122 6.29 11.03 9.31
CA TYR A 122 6.66 9.63 9.50
C TYR A 122 6.88 8.90 8.17
N VAL A 123 5.95 9.08 7.24
CA VAL A 123 5.95 8.45 5.92
C VAL A 123 7.07 9.03 5.05
N GLN A 124 7.25 10.36 5.00
CA GLN A 124 8.33 11.01 4.23
C GLN A 124 9.72 10.56 4.66
N ALA A 125 9.97 10.43 5.97
CA ALA A 125 11.25 9.93 6.47
C ALA A 125 11.56 8.49 6.05
N ARG A 126 10.58 7.74 5.53
CA ARG A 126 10.69 6.29 5.22
C ARG A 126 10.24 5.91 3.81
N LEU A 127 9.74 6.88 3.02
CA LEU A 127 9.23 6.72 1.65
C LEU A 127 10.32 6.23 0.69
N CYS A 128 11.57 6.65 0.92
CA CYS A 128 12.73 6.36 0.08
C CYS A 128 13.79 5.56 0.86
N PRO A 129 13.52 4.30 1.26
CA PRO A 129 14.46 3.55 2.11
C PRO A 129 15.80 3.31 1.41
N THR A 130 15.79 3.21 0.07
CA THR A 130 16.99 3.23 -0.77
C THR A 130 16.69 3.92 -2.10
N PRO A 131 17.69 4.53 -2.77
CA PRO A 131 17.52 5.08 -4.11
C PRO A 131 17.00 4.05 -5.13
N THR A 132 17.37 2.77 -4.98
CA THR A 132 16.97 1.69 -5.89
C THR A 132 15.56 1.17 -5.67
N TYR A 133 14.99 1.32 -4.47
CA TYR A 133 13.66 0.81 -4.15
C TYR A 133 12.61 1.40 -5.08
N SER A 134 12.53 2.73 -5.17
CA SER A 134 11.51 3.41 -5.96
C SER A 134 11.67 3.14 -7.45
N GLY A 135 12.91 3.17 -7.96
CA GLY A 135 13.19 2.78 -9.35
C GLY A 135 12.76 1.34 -9.66
N THR A 136 12.99 0.40 -8.74
CA THR A 136 12.59 -1.01 -8.92
C THR A 136 11.07 -1.16 -8.93
N VAL A 137 10.37 -0.55 -7.97
CA VAL A 137 8.91 -0.61 -7.89
C VAL A 137 8.27 0.01 -9.13
N ILE A 138 8.74 1.19 -9.56
CA ILE A 138 8.21 1.86 -10.75
C ILE A 138 8.50 1.04 -12.01
N ARG A 139 9.70 0.47 -12.17
CA ARG A 139 10.02 -0.43 -13.30
C ARG A 139 9.08 -1.63 -13.36
N ASP A 140 8.87 -2.30 -12.23
CA ASP A 140 8.07 -3.54 -12.17
C ASP A 140 6.58 -3.27 -12.39
N ASN A 141 6.14 -2.02 -12.19
CA ASN A 141 4.76 -1.57 -12.39
C ASN A 141 4.62 -0.55 -13.52
N PHE A 142 5.61 -0.46 -14.42
CA PHE A 142 5.73 0.63 -15.39
C PHE A 142 4.47 0.80 -16.25
N ASP A 143 3.92 -0.29 -16.81
CA ASP A 143 2.70 -0.22 -17.64
C ASP A 143 1.49 0.36 -16.89
N ALA A 144 1.40 0.08 -15.59
CA ALA A 144 0.34 0.62 -14.76
C ALA A 144 0.57 2.13 -14.55
N VAL A 145 1.80 2.54 -14.23
CA VAL A 145 2.16 3.94 -14.00
C VAL A 145 1.98 4.78 -15.27
N GLU A 146 2.43 4.27 -16.42
CA GLU A 146 2.31 4.91 -17.73
C GLU A 146 0.84 5.15 -18.12
N THR A 147 -0.04 4.20 -17.77
CA THR A 147 -1.48 4.31 -18.10
C THR A 147 -2.32 5.05 -17.05
N ALA A 148 -1.67 5.70 -16.08
CA ALA A 148 -2.36 6.46 -15.03
C ALA A 148 -3.13 7.66 -15.58
N MET A 149 -2.53 8.36 -16.56
CA MET A 149 -3.15 9.48 -17.27
C MET A 149 -3.70 9.03 -18.63
N VAL A 150 -4.62 9.84 -19.17
CA VAL A 150 -5.24 9.59 -20.49
C VAL A 150 -4.24 9.97 -21.58
N ASP A 151 -3.95 9.03 -22.49
CA ASP A 151 -3.27 9.23 -23.78
C ASP A 151 -1.73 9.07 -23.89
N SER A 152 -1.01 8.60 -22.88
CA SER A 152 0.43 8.31 -23.01
C SER A 152 0.72 6.81 -22.83
N ARG A 153 0.61 6.03 -23.90
CA ARG A 153 1.44 4.81 -24.05
C ARG A 153 2.60 5.11 -24.99
N ASP A 154 3.41 6.06 -24.59
CA ASP A 154 4.56 6.54 -25.36
C ASP A 154 5.88 5.93 -24.88
N GLY A 155 5.84 5.07 -23.86
CA GLY A 155 6.99 4.43 -23.25
C GLY A 155 7.71 5.32 -22.24
N LEU A 156 7.11 6.44 -21.84
CA LEU A 156 7.75 7.49 -21.05
C LEU A 156 6.92 7.79 -19.80
N LEU A 157 7.60 8.10 -18.70
CA LEU A 157 7.00 8.54 -17.45
C LEU A 157 7.47 9.95 -17.12
N GLY A 158 6.56 10.91 -17.14
CA GLY A 158 6.79 12.25 -16.65
C GLY A 158 6.43 12.41 -15.17
N ARG A 159 6.69 13.61 -14.63
CA ARG A 159 6.25 13.98 -13.28
C ARG A 159 4.73 13.94 -13.12
N ASP A 160 3.98 14.23 -14.18
CA ASP A 160 2.52 14.20 -14.15
C ASP A 160 1.97 12.78 -13.99
N ASP A 161 2.60 11.77 -14.61
CA ASP A 161 2.23 10.35 -14.44
C ASP A 161 2.48 9.90 -13.00
N LEU A 162 3.67 10.23 -12.48
CA LEU A 162 4.01 9.96 -11.08
C LEU A 162 3.06 10.69 -10.12
N PHE A 163 2.68 11.93 -10.42
CA PHE A 163 1.74 12.70 -9.61
C PHE A 163 0.34 12.08 -9.60
N ALA A 164 -0.12 11.57 -10.75
CA ALA A 164 -1.40 10.88 -10.86
C ALA A 164 -1.42 9.61 -10.02
N ILE A 165 -0.35 8.83 -10.06
CA ILE A 165 -0.17 7.62 -9.24
C ILE A 165 -0.05 7.96 -7.76
N ALA A 166 0.81 8.91 -7.41
CA ALA A 166 1.06 9.34 -6.04
C ALA A 166 -0.21 9.86 -5.35
N ASN A 167 -1.11 10.51 -6.06
CA ASN A 167 -2.34 11.06 -5.49
C ASN A 167 -3.57 10.20 -5.74
N ASP A 168 -3.39 9.02 -6.35
CA ASP A 168 -4.49 8.13 -6.73
C ASP A 168 -5.57 8.85 -7.56
N SER A 169 -5.14 9.82 -8.37
CA SER A 169 -6.01 10.71 -9.17
C SER A 169 -6.07 10.31 -10.64
N GLY A 170 -5.35 9.24 -11.01
CA GLY A 170 -5.38 8.65 -12.34
C GLY A 170 -6.60 7.77 -12.60
N ARG A 171 -6.61 7.10 -13.76
CA ARG A 171 -7.64 6.11 -14.13
C ARG A 171 -7.46 4.76 -13.45
N ILE A 172 -6.28 4.52 -12.91
CA ILE A 172 -5.95 3.28 -12.21
C ILE A 172 -5.74 3.59 -10.72
N HIS A 173 -6.06 2.60 -9.89
CA HIS A 173 -5.86 2.63 -8.44
C HIS A 173 -4.74 1.65 -8.09
N PRO A 174 -3.47 2.07 -8.20
CA PRO A 174 -2.33 1.20 -7.95
C PRO A 174 -2.19 0.91 -6.45
N PRO A 175 -1.55 -0.22 -6.08
CA PRO A 175 -1.24 -0.51 -4.68
C PRO A 175 -0.43 0.61 -4.01
N VAL A 176 -0.62 0.81 -2.70
CA VAL A 176 0.03 1.90 -1.94
C VAL A 176 1.55 1.90 -2.10
N TYR A 177 2.21 0.74 -2.18
CA TYR A 177 3.67 0.68 -2.35
C TYR A 177 4.14 1.30 -3.68
N VAL A 178 3.31 1.27 -4.73
CA VAL A 178 3.59 1.95 -6.00
C VAL A 178 3.36 3.46 -5.86
N ARG A 179 2.29 3.87 -5.17
CA ARG A 179 2.02 5.29 -4.86
C ARG A 179 3.17 5.90 -4.06
N ASP A 180 3.68 5.16 -3.08
CA ASP A 180 4.80 5.56 -2.24
C ASP A 180 6.12 5.65 -3.03
N ALA A 181 6.38 4.70 -3.94
CA ALA A 181 7.52 4.81 -4.85
C ALA A 181 7.43 6.05 -5.76
N ALA A 182 6.24 6.38 -6.28
CA ALA A 182 6.02 7.57 -7.08
C ALA A 182 6.20 8.86 -6.25
N ARG A 183 5.65 8.91 -5.02
CA ARG A 183 5.88 10.02 -4.07
C ARG A 183 7.35 10.20 -3.75
N CYS A 184 8.10 9.10 -3.58
CA CYS A 184 9.53 9.16 -3.36
C CYS A 184 10.26 9.86 -4.52
N LEU A 185 9.99 9.46 -5.77
CA LEU A 185 10.58 10.08 -6.96
C LEU A 185 10.16 11.55 -7.13
N LEU A 186 8.93 11.91 -6.76
CA LEU A 186 8.46 13.30 -6.81
C LEU A 186 9.13 14.20 -5.77
N ASN A 187 9.35 13.68 -4.56
CA ASN A 187 9.93 14.43 -3.44
C ASN A 187 11.46 14.55 -3.55
N ASP A 188 12.12 13.56 -4.15
CA ASP A 188 13.55 13.56 -4.40
C ASP A 188 13.85 13.89 -5.87
N THR A 189 13.86 15.18 -6.18
CA THR A 189 14.17 15.68 -7.53
C THR A 189 15.53 15.21 -8.01
N GLU A 190 16.53 15.11 -7.13
CA GLU A 190 17.86 14.63 -7.51
C GLU A 190 17.80 13.15 -7.92
N LEU A 191 17.06 12.33 -7.18
CA LEU A 191 16.85 10.93 -7.56
C LEU A 191 16.11 10.80 -8.89
N PHE A 192 15.08 11.60 -9.14
CA PHE A 192 14.39 11.63 -10.42
C PHE A 192 15.37 11.96 -11.56
N ASP A 193 16.13 13.04 -11.42
CA ASP A 193 17.08 13.51 -12.44
C ASP A 193 18.21 12.49 -12.66
N GLN A 194 18.66 11.81 -11.59
CA GLN A 194 19.62 10.71 -11.69
C GLN A 194 19.10 9.51 -12.47
N ILE A 195 17.78 9.31 -12.55
CA ILE A 195 17.15 8.26 -13.35
C ILE A 195 16.99 8.77 -14.79
N ASP A 196 16.32 9.91 -15.00
CA ASP A 196 16.05 10.58 -16.29
C ASP A 196 17.32 10.74 -17.16
N GLY A 197 18.47 11.06 -16.57
CA GLY A 197 19.71 11.25 -17.32
C GLY A 197 20.57 10.00 -17.54
N VAL A 198 20.22 8.84 -16.98
CA VAL A 198 21.21 7.77 -16.76
C VAL A 198 21.60 7.04 -18.04
N GLN A 199 20.68 6.90 -19.00
CA GLN A 199 20.95 6.25 -20.27
C GLN A 199 21.50 7.25 -21.32
N THR A 200 21.08 8.51 -21.23
CA THR A 200 21.37 9.57 -22.20
C THR A 200 22.67 10.34 -21.93
N ARG A 201 23.48 9.91 -20.96
CA ARG A 201 24.69 10.62 -20.48
C ARG A 201 24.38 12.01 -19.90
N GLY A 202 23.23 12.16 -19.24
CA GLY A 202 22.84 13.37 -18.53
C GLY A 202 21.97 14.34 -19.33
N ALA A 203 21.36 13.92 -20.43
CA ALA A 203 20.29 14.72 -21.04
C ALA A 203 19.02 14.49 -20.23
N LEU A 204 18.74 15.42 -19.30
CA LEU A 204 17.51 15.47 -18.52
C LEU A 204 16.41 16.02 -19.43
N ASP A 205 15.55 15.16 -19.94
CA ASP A 205 14.41 15.57 -20.77
C ASP A 205 13.10 15.63 -19.97
N GLY A 206 13.17 15.31 -18.67
CA GLY A 206 12.04 15.31 -17.76
C GLY A 206 11.23 14.02 -17.81
N LEU A 207 11.70 13.00 -18.53
CA LEU A 207 11.00 11.76 -18.78
C LEU A 207 11.87 10.57 -18.37
N ILE A 208 11.22 9.53 -17.88
CA ILE A 208 11.87 8.27 -17.49
C ILE A 208 11.33 7.16 -18.37
N ASP A 209 12.20 6.50 -19.13
CA ASP A 209 11.84 5.28 -19.85
C ASP A 209 12.22 4.02 -19.05
N ARG A 210 11.88 2.84 -19.59
CA ARG A 210 12.27 1.56 -18.96
C ARG A 210 13.77 1.33 -18.94
N ASN A 211 14.50 1.82 -19.93
CA ASN A 211 15.95 1.68 -20.02
C ASN A 211 16.64 2.52 -18.95
N ASP A 212 16.15 3.71 -18.64
CA ASP A 212 16.63 4.56 -17.56
C ASP A 212 16.52 3.83 -16.23
N LEU A 213 15.33 3.31 -15.90
CA LEU A 213 15.12 2.54 -14.68
C LEU A 213 16.03 1.30 -14.62
N ASN A 214 16.12 0.53 -15.70
CA ASN A 214 16.99 -0.65 -15.78
C ASN A 214 18.46 -0.28 -15.57
N ARG A 215 18.92 0.79 -16.22
CA ARG A 215 20.32 1.24 -16.16
C ARG A 215 20.66 1.81 -14.79
N PHE A 216 19.79 2.61 -14.20
CA PHE A 216 19.94 3.14 -12.85
C PHE A 216 20.04 2.02 -11.81
N ILE A 217 19.11 1.05 -11.85
CA ILE A 217 19.11 -0.10 -10.94
C ILE A 217 20.39 -0.91 -11.11
N TRP A 218 20.82 -1.17 -12.35
CA TRP A 218 22.06 -1.90 -12.64
C TRP A 218 23.29 -1.20 -12.04
N LEU A 219 23.46 0.12 -12.27
CA LEU A 219 24.59 0.90 -11.75
C LEU A 219 24.64 0.88 -10.22
N ARG A 220 23.49 0.99 -9.56
CA ARG A 220 23.38 1.08 -8.10
C ARG A 220 23.48 -0.26 -7.38
N THR A 221 23.12 -1.38 -8.04
CA THR A 221 23.12 -2.71 -7.40
C THR A 221 24.43 -3.47 -7.57
N LEU A 222 25.09 -3.35 -8.73
CA LEU A 222 26.31 -4.11 -9.00
C LEU A 222 27.58 -3.29 -8.78
N GLY A 223 27.45 -1.97 -8.60
CA GLY A 223 28.55 -1.04 -8.68
C GLY A 223 29.16 -1.06 -10.08
N CYS A 224 29.65 0.08 -10.57
CA CYS A 224 30.63 0.02 -11.65
C CYS A 224 32.02 0.00 -11.01
N PRO A 225 32.65 -1.17 -10.78
CA PRO A 225 34.08 -1.19 -10.54
C PRO A 225 34.77 -0.75 -11.83
N GLY A 226 35.07 0.55 -11.95
CA GLY A 226 35.89 1.11 -13.01
C GLY A 226 35.17 1.78 -14.19
N CYS A 227 34.05 2.46 -13.96
CA CYS A 227 33.59 3.44 -14.96
C CYS A 227 34.48 4.70 -14.89
N PRO A 228 34.80 5.33 -16.04
CA PRO A 228 35.81 6.38 -16.18
C PRO A 228 35.52 7.65 -15.39
#